data_AF-A0A0Q5T7C1-F1
#
_entry.id   AF-A0A0Q5T7C1-F1
#
_cell.length_a   1.000
_cell.length_b   1.000
_cell.length_c   1.000
_cell.angle_alpha   90.00
_cell.angle_beta   90.00
_cell.angle_gamma   90.00
#
_symmetry.space_group_name_H-M   'P 1'
#
loop_
_entity.id
_entity.type
_entity.pdbx_description
1 polymer ?
#
loop_
_entity_poly.entity_id
_entity_poly.type
_entity_poly.pdbx_seq_one_letter_code
_entity_poly.pdbx_strand_id
1 'polypeptide(L)'
;MSFLALLLNSCFLKQDRTTTVYGTITDERGQPVDSILVLAKGREWSKETTLDQTFSNRSGEYELLVDVPKKFDGVDVVIPFGSLTNPKFQSLYKDFRVTKDGQPTNNCCIAQIGEKTRYDFQLIAR
;
A
#
# COMPACT_ATOMS: atom_id res chain seq x y z
N MET A 1 22.92 -44.07 30.41
CA MET A 1 21.83 -43.95 29.41
C MET A 1 20.77 -43.02 29.97
N SER A 2 20.58 -41.86 29.35
CA SER A 2 19.29 -41.20 29.15
C SER A 2 19.53 -39.82 28.53
N PHE A 3 19.49 -39.77 27.20
CA PHE A 3 19.31 -38.55 26.44
C PHE A 3 17.82 -38.21 26.50
N LEU A 4 17.44 -37.20 27.28
CA LEU A 4 16.09 -36.66 27.29
C LEU A 4 15.97 -35.71 26.09
N ALA A 5 15.49 -36.24 24.97
CA ALA A 5 15.22 -35.48 23.76
C ALA A 5 14.02 -34.55 23.99
N LEU A 6 14.30 -33.26 24.19
CA LEU A 6 13.32 -32.19 24.09
C LEU A 6 12.85 -32.08 22.63
N LEU A 7 11.77 -32.78 22.31
CA LEU A 7 10.96 -32.55 21.13
C LEU A 7 10.19 -31.22 21.32
N LEU A 8 10.90 -30.10 21.15
CA LEU A 8 10.25 -28.83 20.85
C LEU A 8 9.70 -28.96 19.44
N ASN A 9 8.43 -29.35 19.35
CA ASN A 9 7.65 -29.26 18.12
C ASN A 9 7.75 -27.81 17.63
N SER A 10 8.50 -27.63 16.56
CA SER A 10 8.59 -26.41 15.79
C SER A 10 7.17 -26.00 15.41
N CYS A 11 6.56 -25.11 16.19
CA CYS A 11 5.59 -24.18 15.63
C CYS A 11 6.37 -23.41 14.57
N PHE A 12 6.36 -23.90 13.33
CA PHE A 12 6.54 -23.07 12.17
C PHE A 12 5.45 -22.01 12.27
N LEU A 13 5.74 -20.92 12.98
CA LEU A 13 4.95 -19.70 12.97
C LEU A 13 4.82 -19.37 11.49
N LYS A 14 3.65 -19.70 10.92
CA LYS A 14 3.28 -19.29 9.57
C LYS A 14 3.30 -17.78 9.67
N GLN A 15 4.39 -17.17 9.20
CA GLN A 15 4.57 -15.73 9.29
C GLN A 15 3.36 -15.09 8.65
N ASP A 16 2.59 -14.35 9.44
CA ASP A 16 1.45 -13.61 8.92
C ASP A 16 1.99 -12.58 7.94
N ARG A 17 1.55 -12.68 6.70
CA ARG A 17 1.95 -11.80 5.59
C ARG A 17 0.82 -10.85 5.21
N THR A 18 -0.24 -10.80 6.02
CA THR A 18 -1.29 -9.80 5.92
C THR A 18 -0.67 -8.43 6.13
N THR A 19 -0.72 -7.60 5.10
CA THR A 19 -0.11 -6.28 5.06
C THR A 19 -1.23 -5.26 4.92
N THR A 20 -1.24 -4.24 5.77
CA THR A 20 -2.24 -3.17 5.72
C THR A 20 -1.58 -1.89 5.26
N VAL A 21 -2.13 -1.25 4.23
CA VAL A 21 -1.71 0.09 3.84
C VAL A 21 -2.92 1.00 3.83
N TYR A 22 -2.78 2.16 4.47
CA TYR A 22 -3.87 3.09 4.67
C TYR A 22 -3.36 4.52 4.66
N GLY A 23 -4.27 5.48 4.57
CA GLY A 23 -3.95 6.88 4.72
C GLY A 23 -5.02 7.76 4.08
N THR A 24 -4.65 9.00 3.79
CA THR A 24 -5.56 9.99 3.22
C THR A 24 -5.07 10.52 1.88
N ILE A 25 -6.02 10.98 1.08
CA ILE A 25 -5.80 11.68 -0.18
C ILE A 25 -6.42 13.07 -0.06
N THR A 26 -5.58 14.09 -0.26
CA THR A 26 -5.98 15.50 -0.14
C THR A 26 -5.56 16.30 -1.37
N ASP A 27 -6.15 17.47 -1.57
CA ASP A 27 -5.67 18.46 -2.54
C ASP A 27 -4.61 19.39 -1.93
N GLU A 28 -4.11 20.34 -2.72
CA GLU A 28 -3.10 21.32 -2.28
C GLU A 28 -3.59 22.27 -1.18
N ARG A 29 -4.91 22.33 -0.93
CA ARG A 29 -5.53 23.09 0.17
C ARG A 29 -5.80 22.23 1.40
N GLY A 30 -5.36 20.98 1.38
CA GLY A 30 -5.61 20.00 2.45
C GLY A 30 -7.04 19.50 2.51
N GLN A 31 -7.87 19.75 1.48
CA GLN A 31 -9.24 19.24 1.44
C GLN A 31 -9.23 17.76 1.04
N PRO A 32 -10.08 16.92 1.64
CA PRO A 32 -10.16 15.51 1.29
C PRO A 32 -10.64 15.32 -0.15
N VAL A 33 -10.05 14.35 -0.85
CA VAL A 33 -10.42 14.01 -2.23
C VAL A 33 -10.88 12.56 -2.30
N ASP A 34 -12.17 12.38 -2.60
CA ASP A 34 -12.79 11.08 -2.79
C ASP A 34 -12.59 10.52 -4.20
N SER A 35 -12.94 9.24 -4.37
CA SER A 35 -13.01 8.55 -5.66
C SER A 35 -11.68 8.54 -6.43
N ILE A 36 -10.56 8.49 -5.72
CA ILE A 36 -9.23 8.32 -6.31
C ILE A 36 -8.81 6.86 -6.14
N LEU A 37 -8.49 6.20 -7.25
CA LEU A 37 -8.04 4.81 -7.25
C LEU A 37 -6.66 4.70 -6.60
N VAL A 38 -6.51 3.74 -5.69
CA VAL A 38 -5.24 3.31 -5.10
C VAL A 38 -5.07 1.82 -5.35
N LEU A 39 -3.89 1.42 -5.80
CA LEU A 39 -3.53 0.03 -6.05
C LEU A 39 -2.48 -0.42 -5.04
N ALA A 40 -2.64 -1.63 -4.50
CA ALA A 40 -1.53 -2.39 -3.92
C ALA A 40 -0.98 -3.34 -4.99
N LYS A 41 0.32 -3.24 -5.25
CA LYS A 41 1.03 -4.07 -6.22
C LYS A 41 2.08 -4.92 -5.52
N GLY A 42 2.09 -6.22 -5.78
CA GLY A 42 3.16 -7.11 -5.36
C GLY A 42 4.36 -6.93 -6.27
N ARG A 43 5.53 -6.71 -5.68
CA ARG A 43 6.79 -6.63 -6.38
C ARG A 43 7.45 -8.01 -6.40
N GLU A 44 7.79 -8.46 -7.60
CA GLU A 44 8.65 -9.62 -7.88
C GLU A 44 9.67 -9.14 -8.90
N TRP A 45 10.96 -9.47 -8.72
CA TRP A 45 12.12 -9.05 -9.54
C TRP A 45 11.86 -8.15 -10.77
N SER A 46 11.18 -8.64 -11.81
CA SER A 46 10.93 -7.93 -13.07
C SER A 46 9.46 -7.60 -13.36
N LYS A 47 8.55 -7.83 -12.41
CA LYS A 47 7.10 -7.69 -12.61
C LYS A 47 6.42 -7.10 -11.37
N GLU A 48 5.49 -6.20 -11.64
CA GLU A 48 4.49 -5.79 -10.68
C GLU A 48 3.16 -6.46 -11.00
N THR A 49 2.46 -6.94 -9.98
CA THR A 49 1.10 -7.50 -10.13
C THR A 49 0.18 -6.81 -9.15
N THR A 50 -0.96 -6.30 -9.60
CA THR A 50 -1.99 -5.77 -8.69
C THR A 50 -2.49 -6.90 -7.79
N LEU A 51 -2.38 -6.71 -6.47
CA LEU A 51 -2.87 -7.63 -5.45
C LEU A 51 -4.27 -7.22 -4.98
N ASP A 52 -4.48 -5.92 -4.84
CA ASP A 52 -5.74 -5.34 -4.40
C ASP A 52 -5.89 -3.89 -4.88
N GLN A 53 -7.11 -3.36 -4.84
CA GLN A 53 -7.41 -1.99 -5.20
C GLN A 53 -8.58 -1.42 -4.39
N THR A 54 -8.55 -0.12 -4.16
CA THR A 54 -9.63 0.60 -3.48
C THR A 54 -9.76 2.02 -4.03
N PHE A 55 -10.84 2.71 -3.66
CA PHE A 55 -11.01 4.13 -3.92
C PHE A 55 -11.04 4.89 -2.59
N SER A 56 -10.49 6.10 -2.57
CA SER A 56 -10.66 6.98 -1.42
C SER A 56 -12.13 7.30 -1.17
N ASN A 57 -12.53 7.32 0.11
CA ASN A 57 -13.88 7.63 0.54
C ASN A 57 -14.11 9.16 0.59
N ARG A 58 -15.30 9.60 1.03
CA ARG A 58 -15.66 11.04 1.13
C ARG A 58 -14.77 11.85 2.08
N SER A 59 -14.16 11.20 3.06
CA SER A 59 -13.19 11.80 3.97
C SER A 59 -11.76 11.78 3.39
N GLY A 60 -11.59 11.32 2.15
CA GLY A 60 -10.30 11.14 1.49
C GLY A 60 -9.53 9.92 1.97
N GLU A 61 -10.09 9.09 2.85
CA GLU A 61 -9.39 7.94 3.44
C GLU A 61 -9.43 6.74 2.50
N TYR A 62 -8.38 5.94 2.51
CA TYR A 62 -8.33 4.65 1.83
C TYR A 62 -7.66 3.62 2.73
N GLU A 63 -8.01 2.35 2.54
CA GLU A 63 -7.38 1.20 3.21
C GLU A 63 -7.33 0.01 2.25
N LEU A 64 -6.20 -0.68 2.25
CA LEU A 64 -5.93 -1.92 1.52
C LEU A 64 -5.45 -2.97 2.53
N LEU A 65 -6.07 -4.14 2.52
CA LEU A 65 -5.71 -5.28 3.37
C LEU A 65 -5.35 -6.46 2.48
N VAL A 66 -4.06 -6.76 2.40
CA VAL A 66 -3.52 -7.68 1.40
C VAL A 66 -2.85 -8.87 2.07
N ASP A 67 -3.33 -10.08 1.82
CA ASP A 67 -2.56 -11.29 2.10
C ASP A 67 -1.49 -11.46 1.01
N VAL A 68 -0.22 -11.18 1.33
CA VAL A 68 0.84 -11.07 0.33
C VAL A 68 1.44 -12.45 0.00
N PRO A 69 1.27 -12.96 -1.24
CA PRO A 69 1.84 -14.24 -1.62
C PRO A 69 3.36 -14.30 -1.45
N LYS A 70 3.88 -15.50 -1.13
CA LYS A 70 5.32 -15.71 -0.86
C LYS A 70 6.26 -15.35 -2.01
N LYS A 71 5.76 -15.33 -3.25
CA LYS A 71 6.55 -14.97 -4.43
C LYS A 71 6.91 -13.49 -4.51
N PHE A 72 6.22 -12.63 -3.75
CA PHE A 72 6.49 -11.20 -3.71
C PHE A 72 7.41 -10.86 -2.53
N ASP A 73 8.39 -10.00 -2.78
CA ASP A 73 9.34 -9.51 -1.79
C ASP A 73 8.94 -8.16 -1.18
N GLY A 74 7.98 -7.47 -1.79
CA GLY A 74 7.41 -6.23 -1.27
C GLY A 74 6.01 -5.93 -1.81
N VAL A 75 5.40 -4.89 -1.23
CA VAL A 75 4.15 -4.32 -1.72
C VAL A 75 4.38 -2.83 -2.00
N ASP A 76 4.02 -2.40 -3.20
CA ASP A 76 4.01 -1.00 -3.61
C ASP A 76 2.60 -0.46 -3.63
N VAL A 77 2.40 0.75 -3.09
CA VAL A 77 1.11 1.43 -3.11
C VAL A 77 1.14 2.64 -4.02
N VAL A 78 0.26 2.66 -5.01
CA VAL A 78 0.32 3.69 -6.07
C VAL A 78 -1.06 4.24 -6.40
N ILE A 79 -1.11 5.54 -6.71
CA ILE A 79 -2.19 6.13 -7.50
C ILE A 79 -1.79 5.97 -8.97
N PRO A 80 -2.51 5.17 -9.78
CA PRO A 80 -2.06 4.85 -11.13
C PRO A 80 -2.27 6.03 -12.10
N PHE A 81 -1.18 6.44 -12.76
CA PHE A 81 -1.18 7.38 -13.87
C PHE A 81 -1.69 6.72 -15.17
N GLY A 82 -2.26 7.50 -16.08
CA GLY A 82 -2.79 7.04 -17.36
C GLY A 82 -3.94 6.01 -17.30
N SER A 83 -4.43 5.64 -16.11
CA SER A 83 -5.44 4.59 -16.01
C SER A 83 -6.85 5.11 -16.31
N LEU A 84 -7.54 4.49 -17.28
CA LEU A 84 -8.95 4.74 -17.56
C LEU A 84 -9.87 4.42 -16.37
N THR A 85 -9.40 3.59 -15.43
CA THR A 85 -10.11 3.26 -14.19
C THR A 85 -9.91 4.29 -13.08
N ASN A 86 -9.12 5.35 -13.31
CA ASN A 86 -8.92 6.46 -12.39
C ASN A 86 -9.23 7.83 -13.06
N PRO A 87 -10.44 8.01 -13.63
CA PRO A 87 -10.73 9.13 -14.53
C PRO A 87 -10.67 10.49 -13.82
N LYS A 88 -11.08 10.58 -12.55
CA LYS A 88 -11.02 11.82 -11.76
C LYS A 88 -9.56 12.28 -11.56
N PHE A 89 -8.67 11.34 -11.25
CA PHE A 89 -7.25 11.65 -11.18
C PHE A 89 -6.73 12.14 -12.53
N GLN A 90 -7.02 11.41 -13.62
CA GLN A 90 -6.55 11.77 -14.96
C GLN A 90 -7.00 13.17 -15.40
N SER A 91 -8.25 13.53 -15.13
CA SER A 91 -8.83 14.78 -15.63
C SER A 91 -8.44 16.00 -14.81
N LEU A 92 -8.31 15.87 -13.48
CA LEU A 92 -8.15 17.03 -12.59
C LEU A 92 -6.73 17.22 -12.07
N TYR A 93 -5.91 16.17 -12.04
CA TYR A 93 -4.61 16.17 -11.38
C TYR A 93 -3.50 15.71 -12.33
N LYS A 94 -2.28 16.18 -12.08
CA LYS A 94 -1.09 15.84 -12.88
C LYS A 94 -0.03 15.05 -12.12
N ASP A 95 -0.06 15.12 -10.79
CA ASP A 95 0.97 14.53 -9.94
C ASP A 95 0.47 14.44 -8.48
N PHE A 96 1.30 13.92 -7.57
CA PHE A 96 1.05 13.92 -6.14
C PHE A 96 2.35 13.95 -5.32
N ARG A 97 2.30 14.54 -4.12
CA ARG A 97 3.33 14.38 -3.08
C ARG A 97 2.93 13.27 -2.12
N VAL A 98 3.91 12.66 -1.48
CA VAL A 98 3.69 11.57 -0.54
C VAL A 98 4.39 11.83 0.79
N THR A 99 3.68 11.54 1.87
CA THR A 99 4.27 11.42 3.21
C THR A 99 4.07 10.01 3.75
N LYS A 100 5.10 9.45 4.38
CA LYS A 100 5.04 8.23 5.18
C LYS A 100 5.00 8.62 6.65
N ASP A 101 3.98 8.18 7.39
CA ASP A 101 3.82 8.47 8.82
C ASP A 101 3.98 9.98 9.15
N GLY A 102 3.45 10.85 8.28
CA GLY A 102 3.50 12.31 8.40
C GLY A 102 4.81 12.97 7.96
N GLN A 103 5.81 12.21 7.50
CA GLN A 103 7.08 12.73 7.01
C GLN A 103 7.20 12.59 5.48
N PRO A 104 7.69 13.61 4.75
CA PRO A 104 7.94 13.48 3.31
C PRO A 104 8.85 12.29 2.99
N THR A 105 8.54 11.55 1.93
CA THR A 105 9.36 10.42 1.48
C THR A 105 9.61 10.48 -0.02
N ASN A 106 10.86 10.22 -0.39
CA ASN A 106 11.24 9.96 -1.79
C ASN A 106 11.24 8.46 -2.11
N ASN A 107 11.15 7.62 -1.08
CA ASN A 107 11.04 6.17 -1.20
C ASN A 107 9.55 5.78 -1.11
N CYS A 108 8.79 6.23 -2.11
CA CYS A 108 7.39 5.89 -2.23
C CYS A 108 7.21 4.66 -3.13
N CYS A 109 6.35 3.71 -2.79
CA CYS A 109 5.61 3.58 -1.53
C CYS A 109 5.63 2.12 -1.11
N ILE A 110 6.79 1.68 -0.67
CA ILE A 110 7.05 0.31 -0.27
C ILE A 110 6.47 0.09 1.13
N ALA A 111 5.50 -0.81 1.25
CA ALA A 111 5.00 -1.31 2.52
C ALA A 111 5.74 -2.60 2.90
N GLN A 112 6.13 -2.69 4.17
CA GLN A 112 6.79 -3.87 4.71
C GLN A 112 5.75 -4.98 4.93
N ILE A 113 6.07 -6.18 4.46
CA ILE A 113 5.15 -7.31 4.51
C ILE A 113 4.88 -7.73 5.95
N GLY A 114 3.60 -7.92 6.29
CA GLY A 114 3.16 -8.25 7.64
C GLY A 114 2.99 -7.04 8.56
N GLU A 115 3.19 -5.83 8.04
CA GLU A 115 3.07 -4.59 8.81
C GLU A 115 1.89 -3.72 8.36
N LYS A 116 1.55 -2.75 9.22
CA LYS A 116 0.61 -1.68 8.93
C LYS A 116 1.39 -0.40 8.65
N THR A 117 1.26 0.13 7.43
CA THR A 117 1.99 1.33 6.98
C THR A 117 1.04 2.44 6.58
N ARG A 118 1.32 3.68 7.00
CA ARG A 118 0.55 4.85 6.57
C ARG A 118 1.24 5.62 5.45
N TYR A 119 0.52 5.86 4.35
CA TYR A 119 0.92 6.78 3.29
C TYR A 119 -0.19 7.79 3.03
N ASP A 120 0.13 9.08 3.13
CA ASP A 120 -0.81 10.13 2.76
C ASP A 120 -0.35 10.75 1.44
N PHE A 121 -1.31 10.97 0.53
CA PHE A 121 -1.10 11.57 -0.78
C PHE A 121 -1.69 12.98 -0.83
N GLN A 122 -0.91 13.93 -1.32
CA GLN A 122 -1.40 15.27 -1.66
C GLN A 122 -1.37 15.43 -3.18
N LEU A 123 -2.55 15.49 -3.80
CA LEU A 123 -2.70 15.63 -5.24
C LEU A 123 -2.32 17.03 -5.70
N ILE A 124 -1.68 17.12 -6.86
CA ILE A 124 -1.27 18.36 -7.51
C ILE A 124 -2.19 18.60 -8.70
N ALA A 125 -2.91 19.72 -8.69
CA ALA A 125 -3.87 20.07 -9.74
C ALA A 125 -3.17 20.33 -11.08
N ARG A 126 -3.89 20.10 -12.18
CA ARG A 126 -3.39 20.43 -13.52
C ARG A 126 -3.15 21.92 -13.69
#